data_AF-A0A1D7UT76-F1
#
_entry.id   AF-A0A1D7UT76-F1
#
_cell.length_a   1.000
_cell.length_b   1.000
_cell.length_c   1.000
_cell.angle_alpha   90.00
_cell.angle_beta   90.00
_cell.angle_gamma   90.00
#
_symmetry.space_group_name_H-M   'P 1'
#
loop_
_entity.id
_entity.type
_entity.pdbx_description
1 polymer ?
#
loop_
_entity_poly.entity_id
_entity_poly.type
_entity_poly.pdbx_seq_one_letter_code
_entity_poly.pdbx_strand_id
1 'polypeptide(L)'
;MKQKILIFFGVVLLSSCVGIVNPPEIIRDSISIPKGKPLRLEFTGFTFYTSEMNHIKKNLQEKGYREDEKSDVLLEIILEEKEAEYEHRGLHFLNLLASFLTLGVVPYHIRSEHILMYRVSESGKPSKESVHELLLDQWRGWILIPFSPFYWPSSSFEKSLINSLEEFEKQK
;
A
#
# COMPACT_ATOMS: atom_id res chain seq x y z
N MET A 1 -29.73 -27.57 -4.55
CA MET A 1 -29.83 -26.20 -5.10
C MET A 1 -29.87 -25.13 -4.00
N LYS A 2 -30.77 -25.20 -3.01
CA LYS A 2 -30.91 -24.19 -1.93
C LYS A 2 -29.63 -23.91 -1.13
N GLN A 3 -28.87 -24.95 -0.78
CA GLN A 3 -27.61 -24.82 -0.01
C GLN A 3 -26.51 -24.07 -0.78
N LYS A 4 -26.42 -24.27 -2.11
CA LYS A 4 -25.43 -23.55 -2.95
C LYS A 4 -25.76 -22.06 -3.07
N ILE A 5 -27.05 -21.72 -3.11
CA ILE A 5 -27.51 -20.32 -3.13
C ILE A 5 -27.22 -19.65 -1.78
N LEU A 6 -27.44 -20.35 -0.65
CA LEU A 6 -27.17 -19.84 0.68
C LEU A 6 -25.67 -19.60 0.92
N ILE A 7 -24.82 -20.52 0.45
CA ILE A 7 -23.36 -20.36 0.48
C ILE A 7 -22.92 -19.19 -0.40
N PHE A 8 -23.46 -19.09 -1.62
CA PHE A 8 -23.15 -17.99 -2.53
C PHE A 8 -23.51 -16.62 -1.93
N PHE A 9 -24.72 -16.47 -1.37
CA PHE A 9 -25.12 -15.25 -0.67
C PHE A 9 -24.24 -14.98 0.55
N GLY A 10 -23.87 -16.00 1.33
CA GLY A 10 -22.95 -15.85 2.46
C GLY A 10 -21.58 -15.32 2.02
N VAL A 11 -21.01 -15.87 0.95
CA VAL A 11 -19.72 -15.42 0.39
C VAL A 11 -19.79 -13.97 -0.12
N VAL A 12 -20.87 -13.61 -0.82
CA VAL A 12 -21.09 -12.25 -1.33
C VAL A 12 -21.23 -11.23 -0.19
N LEU A 13 -21.89 -11.59 0.90
CA LEU A 13 -22.02 -10.73 2.07
C LEU A 13 -20.68 -10.53 2.80
N LEU A 14 -19.82 -11.56 2.84
CA LEU A 14 -18.49 -11.50 3.46
C LEU A 14 -17.45 -10.73 2.61
N SER A 15 -17.71 -10.48 1.33
CA SER A 15 -16.80 -9.79 0.40
C SER A 15 -17.17 -8.32 0.18
N SER A 16 -17.88 -7.73 1.14
CA SER A 16 -18.39 -6.36 1.08
C SER A 16 -17.38 -5.33 1.61
N CYS A 17 -16.36 -5.02 0.82
CA CYS A 17 -15.33 -4.04 1.18
C CYS A 17 -14.93 -3.14 0.01
N VAL A 18 -14.73 -1.85 0.31
CA VAL A 18 -14.23 -0.83 -0.61
C VAL A 18 -13.02 -0.16 0.06
N GLY A 19 -11.89 -0.11 -0.64
CA GLY A 19 -10.69 0.61 -0.24
C GLY A 19 -10.48 1.83 -1.14
N ILE A 20 -10.50 3.01 -0.52
CA ILE A 20 -10.18 4.29 -1.14
C ILE A 20 -8.75 4.64 -0.76
N VAL A 21 -7.94 4.89 -1.77
CA VAL A 21 -6.54 5.29 -1.58
C VAL A 21 -6.47 6.80 -1.67
N ASN A 22 -5.74 7.41 -0.75
CA ASN A 22 -5.30 8.78 -0.94
C ASN A 22 -4.02 8.81 -1.81
N PRO A 23 -3.81 9.84 -2.64
CA PRO A 23 -2.53 9.99 -3.33
C PRO A 23 -1.38 9.96 -2.30
N PRO A 24 -0.24 9.35 -2.66
CA PRO A 24 0.88 9.24 -1.74
C PRO A 24 1.34 10.63 -1.30
N GLU A 25 1.57 10.81 0.01
CA GLU A 25 2.06 12.07 0.55
C GLU A 25 3.58 11.98 0.79
N ILE A 26 4.34 12.90 0.22
CA ILE A 26 5.80 12.91 0.35
C ILE A 26 6.19 13.70 1.60
N ILE A 27 6.57 12.98 2.67
CA ILE A 27 6.94 13.59 3.96
C ILE A 27 8.38 14.12 3.93
N ARG A 28 9.29 13.40 3.26
CA ARG A 28 10.70 13.79 3.13
C ARG A 28 11.19 13.49 1.74
N ASP A 29 11.90 14.46 1.17
CA ASP A 29 12.48 14.34 -0.16
C ASP A 29 13.95 14.77 -0.16
N SER A 30 14.82 13.83 -0.55
CA SER A 30 16.26 14.10 -0.69
C SER A 30 16.99 13.18 -1.67
N ILE A 31 16.29 12.31 -2.40
CA ILE A 31 16.94 11.25 -3.19
C ILE A 31 17.02 11.58 -4.67
N SER A 32 18.18 11.26 -5.24
CA SER A 32 18.30 10.92 -6.65
C SER A 32 19.02 9.58 -6.80
N ILE A 33 18.40 8.62 -7.50
CA ILE A 33 19.08 7.35 -7.82
C ILE A 33 20.18 7.64 -8.85
N PRO A 34 21.42 7.17 -8.63
CA PRO A 34 22.50 7.28 -9.59
C PRO A 34 22.13 6.57 -10.90
N LYS A 35 21.98 7.33 -11.99
CA LYS A 35 21.72 6.75 -13.31
C LYS A 35 22.98 6.07 -13.86
N GLY A 36 22.80 4.90 -14.48
CA GLY A 36 23.86 4.20 -15.22
C GLY A 36 24.80 3.34 -14.37
N LYS A 37 24.68 3.35 -13.04
CA LYS A 37 25.34 2.37 -12.17
C LYS A 37 24.40 1.18 -11.91
N PRO A 38 24.93 -0.04 -11.77
CA PRO A 38 24.13 -1.13 -11.26
C PRO A 38 23.70 -0.84 -9.82
N LEU A 39 22.56 -1.39 -9.38
CA LEU A 39 22.00 -1.21 -8.06
C LEU A 39 21.92 -2.57 -7.36
N ARG A 40 22.29 -2.61 -6.09
CA ARG A 40 21.87 -3.70 -5.20
C ARG A 40 20.49 -3.33 -4.67
N LEU A 41 19.51 -4.21 -4.86
CA LEU A 41 18.15 -3.99 -4.37
C LEU A 41 17.95 -4.77 -3.07
N GLU A 42 17.48 -4.11 -2.02
CA GLU A 42 17.07 -4.76 -0.77
C GLU A 42 15.64 -4.34 -0.44
N PHE A 43 14.78 -5.31 -0.15
CA PHE A 43 13.38 -5.09 0.19
C PHE A 43 13.12 -5.50 1.64
N THR A 44 12.65 -4.57 2.45
CA THR A 44 12.36 -4.78 3.87
C THR A 44 10.86 -4.59 4.11
N GLY A 45 10.22 -5.51 4.85
CA GLY A 45 8.78 -5.42 5.17
C GLY A 45 7.82 -5.95 4.08
N PHE A 46 8.33 -6.49 2.98
CA PHE A 46 7.52 -7.00 1.87
C PHE A 46 7.06 -8.47 2.02
N THR A 47 7.12 -9.05 3.22
CA THR A 47 6.82 -10.49 3.45
C THR A 47 5.44 -10.90 2.93
N PHE A 48 4.43 -10.03 3.06
CA PHE A 48 3.07 -10.27 2.56
C PHE A 48 2.74 -9.51 1.26
N TYR A 49 3.73 -8.84 0.67
CA TYR A 49 3.57 -7.93 -0.48
C TYR A 49 4.49 -8.34 -1.65
N THR A 50 4.59 -9.65 -1.90
CA THR A 50 5.51 -10.20 -2.91
C THR A 50 5.15 -9.77 -4.33
N SER A 51 3.85 -9.59 -4.62
CA SER A 51 3.41 -9.13 -5.94
C SER A 51 3.90 -7.71 -6.20
N GLU A 52 3.71 -6.84 -5.23
CA GLU A 52 4.09 -5.44 -5.24
C GLU A 52 5.62 -5.29 -5.32
N MET A 53 6.35 -6.08 -4.53
CA MET A 53 7.82 -6.18 -4.59
C MET A 53 8.31 -6.51 -6.01
N ASN A 54 7.72 -7.55 -6.62
CA ASN A 54 8.07 -7.96 -7.98
C ASN A 54 7.71 -6.88 -9.02
N HIS A 55 6.60 -6.18 -8.82
CA HIS A 55 6.19 -5.09 -9.69
C HIS A 55 7.20 -3.92 -9.63
N ILE A 56 7.59 -3.50 -8.43
CA ILE A 56 8.61 -2.46 -8.23
C ILE A 56 9.92 -2.86 -8.90
N LYS A 57 10.39 -4.10 -8.68
CA LYS A 57 11.61 -4.63 -9.29
C LYS A 57 11.55 -4.62 -10.81
N LYS A 58 10.44 -5.08 -11.40
CA LYS A 58 10.22 -5.08 -12.86
C LYS A 58 10.21 -3.66 -13.41
N ASN A 59 9.53 -2.73 -12.75
CA ASN A 59 9.43 -1.33 -13.16
C ASN A 59 10.81 -0.66 -13.18
N LEU A 60 11.65 -0.89 -12.15
CA LEU A 60 13.04 -0.42 -12.13
C LEU A 60 13.86 -0.98 -13.31
N GLN A 61 13.70 -2.27 -13.64
CA GLN A 61 14.39 -2.91 -14.76
C GLN A 61 13.96 -2.34 -16.12
N GLU A 62 12.65 -2.16 -16.33
CA GLU A 62 12.09 -1.55 -17.56
C GLU A 62 12.59 -0.13 -17.78
N LYS A 63 12.91 0.59 -16.70
CA LYS A 63 13.48 1.93 -16.72
C LYS A 63 15.00 1.97 -16.88
N GLY A 64 15.64 0.81 -17.01
CA GLY A 64 17.06 0.68 -17.34
C GLY A 64 18.00 0.59 -16.14
N TYR A 65 17.47 0.46 -14.92
CA TYR A 65 18.30 0.11 -13.76
C TYR A 65 18.70 -1.37 -13.83
N ARG A 66 20.00 -1.65 -13.68
CA ARG A 66 20.53 -3.01 -13.68
C ARG A 66 20.73 -3.47 -12.24
N GLU A 67 20.25 -4.65 -11.92
CA GLU A 67 20.46 -5.25 -10.60
C GLU A 67 21.82 -5.96 -10.56
N ASP A 68 22.62 -5.69 -9.52
CA ASP A 68 23.86 -6.38 -9.22
C ASP A 68 24.03 -6.49 -7.70
N GLU A 69 24.05 -7.71 -7.18
CA GLU A 69 24.25 -7.99 -5.76
C GLU A 69 25.58 -7.47 -5.22
N LYS A 70 26.56 -7.22 -6.10
CA LYS A 70 27.89 -6.71 -5.74
C LYS A 70 28.05 -5.20 -5.95
N SER A 71 26.98 -4.49 -6.33
CA SER A 71 27.08 -3.04 -6.51
C SER A 71 27.40 -2.30 -5.20
N ASP A 72 28.24 -1.27 -5.31
CA ASP A 72 28.52 -0.31 -4.23
C ASP A 72 27.35 0.64 -3.95
N VAL A 73 26.33 0.65 -4.82
CA VAL A 73 25.12 1.45 -4.67
C VAL A 73 23.98 0.53 -4.22
N LEU A 74 23.52 0.72 -2.99
CA LEU A 74 22.37 0.05 -2.41
C LEU A 74 21.12 0.95 -2.54
N LEU A 75 20.07 0.40 -3.15
CA LEU A 75 18.70 0.93 -3.05
C LEU A 75 17.92 0.00 -2.12
N GLU A 76 17.71 0.45 -0.90
CA GLU A 76 16.83 -0.21 0.07
C GLU A 76 15.41 0.36 -0.07
N ILE A 77 14.42 -0.52 -0.18
CA ILE A 77 13.00 -0.19 -0.28
C ILE A 77 12.32 -0.81 0.93
N ILE A 78 11.87 0.04 1.85
CA ILE A 78 11.34 -0.37 3.15
C ILE A 78 9.85 -0.05 3.16
N LEU A 79 9.03 -1.06 3.44
CA LEU A 79 7.60 -0.91 3.68
C LEU A 79 7.31 -1.17 5.16
N GLU A 80 6.80 -0.15 5.85
CA GLU A 80 6.46 -0.21 7.26
C GLU A 80 4.95 0.00 7.44
N GLU A 81 4.29 -0.89 8.18
CA GLU A 81 2.90 -0.69 8.59
C GLU A 81 2.87 0.07 9.92
N LYS A 82 2.17 1.20 9.94
CA LYS A 82 1.93 1.97 11.16
C LYS A 82 0.66 1.49 11.84
N GLU A 83 0.66 1.55 13.17
CA GLU A 83 -0.59 1.41 13.92
C GLU A 83 -1.54 2.55 13.58
N ALA A 84 -2.80 2.22 13.29
CA ALA A 84 -3.80 3.21 12.94
C ALA A 84 -4.13 4.11 14.14
N GLU A 85 -3.81 5.40 14.04
CA GLU A 85 -4.18 6.40 15.03
C GLU A 85 -5.52 7.06 14.69
N TYR A 86 -6.56 6.73 15.46
CA TYR A 86 -7.87 7.38 15.35
C TYR A 86 -7.97 8.54 16.32
N GLU A 87 -8.17 9.76 15.80
CA GLU A 87 -8.38 10.99 16.59
C GLU A 87 -9.51 10.81 17.63
N HIS A 88 -10.55 10.08 17.26
CA HIS A 88 -11.71 9.80 18.10
C HIS A 88 -11.96 8.29 18.26
N ARG A 89 -11.15 7.61 19.08
CA ARG A 89 -11.29 6.17 19.37
C ARG A 89 -12.71 5.76 19.79
N GLY A 90 -13.41 6.63 20.55
CA GLY A 90 -14.80 6.38 20.96
C GLY A 90 -15.78 6.35 19.78
N LEU A 91 -15.65 7.28 18.83
CA LEU A 91 -16.48 7.28 17.61
C LEU A 91 -16.18 6.08 16.73
N HIS A 92 -14.91 5.69 16.63
CA HIS A 92 -14.52 4.48 15.89
C HIS A 92 -15.15 3.21 16.50
N PHE A 93 -15.16 3.09 17.84
CA PHE A 93 -15.84 1.99 18.52
C PHE A 93 -17.38 2.04 18.35
N LEU A 94 -17.98 3.23 18.41
CA LEU A 94 -19.41 3.40 18.14
C LEU A 94 -19.77 3.05 16.69
N ASN A 95 -18.89 3.35 15.72
CA ASN A 95 -19.07 2.95 14.33
C ASN A 95 -19.02 1.42 14.19
N LEU A 96 -18.08 0.74 14.85
CA LEU A 96 -18.05 -0.73 14.92
C LEU A 96 -19.35 -1.30 15.49
N LEU A 97 -19.84 -0.74 16.60
CA LEU A 97 -21.11 -1.16 17.21
C LEU A 97 -22.30 -0.91 16.28
N ALA A 98 -22.38 0.26 15.66
CA ALA A 98 -23.44 0.59 14.71
C ALA A 98 -23.44 -0.35 13.51
N SER A 99 -22.26 -0.64 12.95
CA SER A 99 -22.12 -1.62 11.87
C SER A 99 -22.56 -3.00 12.33
N PHE A 100 -22.13 -3.48 13.49
CA PHE A 100 -22.56 -4.79 14.00
C PHE A 100 -24.07 -4.87 14.25
N LEU A 101 -24.66 -3.87 14.93
CA LEU A 101 -26.08 -3.84 15.28
C LEU A 101 -26.99 -3.68 14.06
N THR A 102 -26.52 -2.99 13.03
CA THR A 102 -27.22 -2.87 11.75
C THR A 102 -26.86 -3.99 10.78
N LEU A 103 -26.16 -5.02 11.27
CA LEU A 103 -25.61 -6.13 10.51
C LEU A 103 -24.67 -5.72 9.37
N GLY A 104 -24.30 -4.44 9.24
CA GLY A 104 -23.38 -3.81 8.29
C GLY A 104 -24.06 -2.91 7.24
N VAL A 105 -25.34 -2.55 7.44
CA VAL A 105 -26.02 -1.51 6.64
C VAL A 105 -25.30 -0.18 6.84
N VAL A 106 -24.91 0.12 8.08
CA VAL A 106 -23.95 1.19 8.37
C VAL A 106 -22.54 0.63 8.13
N PRO A 107 -21.78 1.17 7.16
CA PRO A 107 -20.43 0.69 6.90
C PRO A 107 -19.49 0.98 8.07
N TYR A 108 -18.60 0.03 8.33
CA TYR A 108 -17.51 0.18 9.28
C TYR A 108 -16.29 0.77 8.55
N HIS A 109 -15.74 1.85 9.09
CA HIS A 109 -14.56 2.51 8.57
C HIS A 109 -13.31 2.06 9.31
N ILE A 110 -12.27 1.74 8.56
CA ILE A 110 -10.94 1.38 9.05
C ILE A 110 -9.93 2.16 8.21
N ARG A 111 -8.96 2.79 8.86
CA ARG A 111 -7.81 3.41 8.20
C ARG A 111 -6.57 2.55 8.41
N SER A 112 -5.83 2.31 7.34
CA SER A 112 -4.51 1.68 7.35
C SER A 112 -3.49 2.68 6.85
N GLU A 113 -2.36 2.76 7.54
CA GLU A 113 -1.26 3.67 7.20
C GLU A 113 0.01 2.85 6.97
N HIS A 114 0.67 3.13 5.85
CA HIS A 114 1.95 2.54 5.52
C HIS A 114 2.95 3.64 5.20
N ILE A 115 4.20 3.44 5.61
CA ILE A 115 5.32 4.24 5.13
C ILE A 115 6.09 3.42 4.11
N LEU A 116 6.30 3.99 2.93
CA LEU A 116 7.26 3.51 1.95
C LEU A 116 8.49 4.40 1.96
N MET A 117 9.63 3.84 2.34
CA MET A 117 10.91 4.54 2.33
C MET A 117 11.79 4.00 1.22
N TYR A 118 12.26 4.90 0.37
CA TYR A 118 13.39 4.64 -0.51
C TYR A 118 14.64 5.16 0.18
N ARG A 119 15.68 4.35 0.31
CA ARG A 119 16.97 4.74 0.87
C ARG A 119 18.08 4.37 -0.08
N VAL A 120 18.86 5.37 -0.50
CA VAL A 120 20.04 5.17 -1.34
C VAL A 120 21.29 5.33 -0.49
N SER A 121 22.11 4.29 -0.46
CA SER A 121 23.41 4.29 0.21
C SER A 121 24.51 3.98 -0.80
N GLU A 122 25.58 4.75 -0.79
CA GLU A 122 26.77 4.55 -1.62
C GLU A 122 28.01 4.66 -0.74
N SER A 123 28.99 3.78 -0.95
CA SER A 123 30.24 3.79 -0.19
C SER A 123 30.90 5.18 -0.20
N GLY A 124 31.16 5.74 0.98
CA GLY A 124 31.78 7.05 1.15
C GLY A 124 30.86 8.27 1.00
N LYS A 125 29.54 8.08 0.83
CA LYS A 125 28.55 9.17 0.82
C LYS A 125 27.51 9.01 1.93
N PRO A 126 26.95 10.10 2.47
CA PRO A 126 25.82 10.00 3.40
C PRO A 126 24.61 9.39 2.68
N SER A 127 23.87 8.54 3.39
CA SER A 127 22.63 7.96 2.90
C SER A 127 21.59 9.05 2.66
N LYS A 128 20.85 8.92 1.57
CA LYS A 128 19.70 9.78 1.26
C LYS A 128 18.43 8.96 1.41
N GLU A 129 17.35 9.59 1.86
CA GLU A 129 16.04 8.95 2.05
C GLU A 129 14.91 9.78 1.41
N SER A 130 13.93 9.08 0.85
CA SER A 130 12.66 9.64 0.39
C SER A 130 11.55 8.83 1.07
N VAL A 131 10.65 9.52 1.75
CA VAL A 131 9.64 8.92 2.63
C VAL A 131 8.27 9.29 2.10
N HIS A 132 7.48 8.27 1.79
CA HIS A 132 6.15 8.37 1.21
C HIS A 132 5.15 7.75 2.20
N GLU A 133 4.13 8.50 2.57
CA GLU A 133 3.02 8.00 3.36
C GLU A 133 1.91 7.53 2.44
N LEU A 134 1.45 6.30 2.67
CA LEU A 134 0.41 5.63 1.92
C LEU A 134 -0.76 5.42 2.85
N LEU A 135 -1.87 6.11 2.58
CA LEU A 135 -3.09 6.02 3.37
C LEU A 135 -4.15 5.25 2.60
N LEU A 136 -4.76 4.27 3.27
CA LEU A 136 -5.85 3.47 2.75
C LEU A 136 -7.05 3.51 3.68
N ASP A 137 -8.13 4.14 3.21
CA ASP A 137 -9.43 4.16 3.88
C ASP A 137 -10.28 2.97 3.40
N GLN A 138 -10.52 2.02 4.29
CA GLN A 138 -11.36 0.85 4.04
C GLN A 138 -12.74 1.05 4.66
N TRP A 139 -13.76 0.85 3.83
CA TRP A 139 -15.15 0.81 4.24
C TRP A 139 -15.69 -0.61 4.05
N ARG A 140 -16.28 -1.17 5.10
CA ARG A 140 -16.80 -2.54 5.13
C ARG A 140 -18.30 -2.54 5.40
N GLY A 141 -19.09 -3.14 4.54
CA GLY A 141 -20.55 -3.15 4.69
C GLY A 141 -21.25 -3.51 3.37
N TRP A 142 -22.42 -4.14 3.47
CA TRP A 142 -23.08 -4.82 2.34
C TRP A 142 -23.71 -3.82 1.37
N ILE A 143 -23.96 -2.59 1.82
CA ILE A 143 -24.31 -1.48 0.94
C ILE A 143 -23.20 -1.18 -0.09
N LEU A 144 -21.96 -1.60 0.16
CA LEU A 144 -20.81 -1.36 -0.70
C LEU A 144 -20.56 -2.49 -1.73
N ILE A 145 -21.33 -3.58 -1.70
CA ILE A 145 -21.18 -4.71 -2.64
C ILE A 145 -21.19 -4.28 -4.11
N PRO A 146 -22.07 -3.35 -4.57
CA PRO A 146 -22.05 -2.92 -5.97
C PRO A 146 -20.74 -2.24 -6.39
N PHE A 147 -19.99 -1.69 -5.42
CA PHE A 147 -18.77 -0.92 -5.67
C PHE A 147 -17.49 -1.74 -5.39
N SER A 148 -17.57 -2.80 -4.57
CA SER A 148 -16.40 -3.57 -4.15
C SER A 148 -15.54 -4.14 -5.29
N PRO A 149 -16.07 -4.57 -6.45
CA PRO A 149 -15.24 -5.06 -7.55
C PRO A 149 -14.30 -3.99 -8.15
N PHE A 150 -14.67 -2.72 -8.05
CA PHE A 150 -13.92 -1.60 -8.63
C PHE A 150 -12.91 -1.00 -7.67
N TYR A 151 -13.17 -1.11 -6.37
CA TYR A 151 -12.39 -0.48 -5.31
C TYR A 151 -11.90 -1.50 -4.29
N TRP A 152 -11.47 -2.68 -4.75
CA TRP A 152 -10.98 -3.69 -3.84
C TRP A 152 -9.69 -3.24 -3.12
N PRO A 153 -9.59 -3.32 -1.77
CA PRO A 153 -8.51 -2.70 -1.02
C PRO A 153 -7.09 -3.11 -1.45
N SER A 154 -6.86 -4.38 -1.79
CA SER A 154 -5.52 -4.82 -2.19
C SER A 154 -5.10 -4.22 -3.54
N SER A 155 -6.02 -4.21 -4.52
CA SER A 155 -5.77 -3.59 -5.83
C SER A 155 -5.61 -2.07 -5.72
N SER A 156 -6.34 -1.45 -4.81
CA SER A 156 -6.20 -0.04 -4.45
C SER A 156 -4.80 0.24 -3.86
N PHE A 157 -4.37 -0.55 -2.87
CA PHE A 157 -3.04 -0.40 -2.25
C PHE A 157 -1.89 -0.62 -3.24
N GLU A 158 -1.98 -1.64 -4.11
CA GLU A 158 -0.99 -1.88 -5.16
C GLU A 158 -0.80 -0.65 -6.06
N LYS A 159 -1.90 0.01 -6.47
CA LYS A 159 -1.84 1.25 -7.25
C LYS A 159 -1.14 2.37 -6.48
N SER A 160 -1.35 2.48 -5.17
CA SER A 160 -0.68 3.48 -4.34
C SER A 160 0.84 3.32 -4.35
N LEU A 161 1.31 2.09 -4.16
CA LEU A 161 2.74 1.75 -4.19
C LEU A 161 3.36 2.07 -5.56
N ILE A 162 2.67 1.75 -6.66
CA ILE A 162 3.14 2.06 -8.01
C ILE A 162 3.19 3.58 -8.23
N ASN A 163 2.15 4.31 -7.82
CA ASN A 163 2.09 5.76 -7.95
C ASN A 163 3.21 6.45 -7.16
N SER A 164 3.52 5.96 -5.95
CA SER A 164 4.63 6.47 -5.13
C SER A 164 5.97 6.32 -5.86
N LEU A 165 6.20 5.19 -6.54
CA LEU A 165 7.39 4.99 -7.36
C LEU A 165 7.44 5.96 -8.56
N GLU A 166 6.31 6.21 -9.21
CA GLU A 166 6.24 7.20 -10.30
C GLU A 166 6.51 8.63 -9.82
N GLU A 167 5.95 9.02 -8.67
CA GLU A 167 6.16 10.35 -8.09
C GLU A 167 7.59 10.57 -7.65
N PHE A 168 8.19 9.55 -7.00
CA PHE A 168 9.60 9.51 -6.66
C PHE A 168 10.51 9.79 -7.88
N GLU A 169 10.11 9.38 -9.07
CA GLU A 169 10.91 9.58 -10.29
C GLU A 169 10.62 10.87 -11.06
N LYS A 170 9.38 11.37 -11.01
CA LYS A 170 8.96 12.60 -11.71
C LYS A 170 9.73 13.84 -11.25
N GLN A 171 10.36 13.78 -10.08
CA GLN A 171 11.09 14.90 -9.47
C GLN A 171 12.54 15.09 -9.99
N LYS A 172 12.93 14.30 -11.01
CA LYS A 172 13.40 14.79 -12.32
C LYS A 172 14.18 16.10 -12.46
#